data_AF-G2E4G7-F1
#
_entry.id   AF-G2E4G7-F1
#
_cell.length_a   1.000
_cell.length_b   1.000
_cell.length_c   1.000
_cell.angle_alpha   90.00
_cell.angle_beta   90.00
_cell.angle_gamma   90.00
#
_symmetry.space_group_name_H-M   'P 1'
#
loop_
_entity.id
_entity.type
_entity.pdbx_description
1 polymer ?
#
loop_
_entity_poly.entity_id
_entity_poly.type
_entity_poly.pdbx_seq_one_letter_code
_entity_poly.pdbx_strand_id
1 'polypeptide(L)'
;MSGRLHSTHSTLGIIDSQSVKTQYASEERGIDGGKKVKGRKRHIVVDIAGNLLHVSVHAANRSDTVAACPVLERAAEKHPTIKAFSGDAGYRGTAVKYVYETLGLELHISEKLNNHRLKPGVNVKSGVWPPSGGDPI
;
A
#
# COMPACT_ATOMS: atom_id res chain seq x y z
N MET A 1 -40.23 6.44 -5.38
CA MET A 1 -39.02 5.73 -4.94
C MET A 1 -38.21 5.38 -6.16
N SER A 2 -37.10 6.09 -6.42
CA SER A 2 -36.19 5.78 -7.52
C SER A 2 -34.85 5.42 -6.90
N GLY A 3 -34.59 4.10 -6.83
CA GLY A 3 -33.36 3.55 -6.27
C GLY A 3 -32.21 3.91 -7.18
N ARG A 4 -31.36 4.83 -6.72
CA ARG A 4 -30.05 5.10 -7.33
C ARG A 4 -29.28 3.78 -7.36
N LEU A 5 -29.09 3.22 -8.55
CA LEU A 5 -28.11 2.16 -8.79
C LEU A 5 -26.74 2.74 -8.44
N HIS A 6 -26.24 2.43 -7.25
CA HIS A 6 -24.85 2.67 -6.93
C HIS A 6 -24.06 1.78 -7.89
N SER A 7 -23.38 2.40 -8.87
CA SER A 7 -22.33 1.70 -9.61
C SER A 7 -21.25 1.35 -8.59
N THR A 8 -21.34 0.15 -8.02
CA THR A 8 -20.38 -0.37 -7.05
C THR A 8 -19.15 -0.81 -7.82
N HIS A 9 -18.33 0.13 -8.27
CA HIS A 9 -16.95 -0.19 -8.59
C HIS A 9 -16.30 -0.60 -7.27
N SER A 10 -16.34 -1.91 -7.01
CA SER A 10 -15.58 -2.57 -5.97
C SER A 10 -14.14 -2.10 -6.11
N THR A 11 -13.66 -1.35 -5.14
CA THR A 11 -12.34 -0.73 -5.21
C THR A 11 -11.35 -1.62 -4.49
N LEU A 12 -10.19 -1.88 -5.10
CA LEU A 12 -9.05 -2.50 -4.44
C LEU A 12 -8.21 -1.39 -3.81
N GLY A 13 -7.94 -1.47 -2.52
CA GLY A 13 -7.04 -0.54 -1.82
C GLY A 13 -5.59 -1.03 -1.86
N ILE A 14 -4.66 -0.23 -2.35
CA ILE A 14 -3.23 -0.56 -2.38
C ILE A 14 -2.54 0.17 -1.23
N ILE A 15 -1.85 -0.58 -0.36
CA ILE A 15 -1.11 -0.04 0.78
C ILE A 15 0.41 -0.14 0.57
N ASP A 16 1.11 0.96 0.84
CA ASP A 16 2.58 1.00 0.87
C ASP A 16 3.10 1.84 2.05
N SER A 17 4.32 1.55 2.50
CA SER A 17 5.00 2.29 3.57
C SER A 17 6.24 3.00 3.06
N GLN A 18 6.39 4.26 3.44
CA GLN A 18 7.59 5.04 3.13
C GLN A 18 8.21 5.60 4.40
N SER A 19 9.51 5.37 4.57
CA SER A 19 10.30 5.95 5.67
C SER A 19 11.06 7.18 5.19
N VAL A 20 10.94 8.30 5.92
CA VAL A 20 11.64 9.57 5.65
C VAL A 20 12.54 9.92 6.82
N LYS A 21 13.78 10.33 6.53
CA LYS A 21 14.75 10.78 7.53
C LYS A 21 14.36 12.16 8.06
N THR A 22 14.37 12.37 9.39
CA THR A 22 14.08 13.68 10.00
C THR A 22 15.37 14.28 10.59
N GLN A 23 15.66 15.55 10.29
CA GLN A 23 16.89 16.25 10.73
C GLN A 23 16.78 16.95 12.11
N TYR A 24 15.59 17.08 12.70
CA TYR A 24 15.40 17.82 13.96
C TYR A 24 15.16 16.90 15.16
N ALA A 25 15.86 17.20 16.27
CA ALA A 25 15.71 16.55 17.55
C ALA A 25 14.39 16.95 18.20
N SER A 26 13.48 15.99 18.38
CA SER A 26 12.38 16.07 19.33
C SER A 26 12.45 14.79 20.15
N GLU A 27 12.34 14.95 21.45
CA GLU A 27 12.46 13.92 22.47
C GLU A 27 11.43 12.81 22.24
N GLU A 28 11.88 11.60 21.90
CA GLU A 28 11.44 10.30 22.45
C GLU A 28 12.09 9.12 21.71
N ARG A 29 12.51 8.12 22.49
CA ARG A 29 13.47 7.06 22.13
C ARG A 29 12.84 5.90 21.35
N GLY A 30 13.56 5.41 20.33
CA GLY A 30 13.34 4.09 19.74
C GLY A 30 14.49 3.70 18.80
N ILE A 31 15.18 2.61 19.10
CA ILE A 31 16.25 2.01 18.29
C ILE A 31 15.66 0.78 17.60
N ASP A 32 15.76 0.70 16.28
CA ASP A 32 15.43 -0.50 15.50
C ASP A 32 16.67 -1.03 14.77
N GLY A 33 16.83 -2.35 14.79
CA GLY A 33 18.04 -3.13 14.54
C GLY A 33 18.53 -3.12 13.10
N GLY A 34 19.18 -2.04 12.68
CA GLY A 34 20.04 -2.03 11.48
C GLY A 34 20.10 -0.71 10.72
N LYS A 35 19.19 0.22 10.99
CA LYS A 35 19.19 1.55 10.35
C LYS A 35 19.29 2.63 11.41
N LYS A 36 20.48 3.21 11.57
CA LYS A 36 20.77 4.38 12.42
C LYS A 36 20.14 5.65 11.85
N VAL A 37 18.82 5.68 11.63
CA VAL A 37 18.14 6.87 11.13
C VAL A 37 16.86 7.11 11.90
N LYS A 38 16.85 8.22 12.66
CA LYS A 38 15.61 8.80 13.20
C LYS A 38 14.73 9.19 12.02
N GLY A 39 13.58 8.56 11.90
CA GLY A 39 12.68 8.76 10.78
C GLY A 39 11.22 8.71 11.18
N ARG A 40 10.39 9.28 10.32
CA ARG A 40 8.94 9.07 10.34
C ARG A 40 8.60 8.09 9.23
N LYS A 41 7.70 7.17 9.54
CA LYS A 41 7.16 6.20 8.59
C LYS A 41 5.74 6.60 8.25
N ARG A 42 5.41 6.58 6.97
CA ARG A 42 4.10 6.93 6.44
C ARG A 42 3.51 5.71 5.76
N HIS A 43 2.29 5.34 6.12
CA HIS A 43 1.48 4.39 5.36
C HIS A 43 0.51 5.17 4.50
N ILE A 44 0.42 4.79 3.23
CA ILE A 44 -0.47 5.41 2.25
C ILE A 44 -1.34 4.31 1.67
N VAL A 45 -2.65 4.58 1.59
CA VAL A 45 -3.62 3.72 0.91
C VAL A 45 -4.16 4.50 -0.28
N VAL A 46 -4.11 3.89 -1.47
CA VAL A 46 -4.66 4.43 -2.72
C VAL A 46 -5.63 3.45 -3.36
N ASP A 47 -6.46 3.91 -4.30
CA ASP A 47 -7.21 3.01 -5.18
C ASP A 47 -6.39 2.57 -6.40
N ILE A 48 -7.01 1.76 -7.27
CA ILE A 48 -6.41 1.28 -8.52
C ILE A 48 -6.10 2.39 -9.54
N ALA A 49 -6.75 3.54 -9.44
CA ALA A 49 -6.51 4.71 -10.29
C ALA A 49 -5.44 5.65 -9.68
N GLY A 50 -4.95 5.35 -8.48
CA GLY A 50 -3.98 6.16 -7.74
C GLY A 50 -4.60 7.28 -6.89
N ASN A 51 -5.91 7.30 -6.70
CA ASN A 51 -6.55 8.28 -5.82
C ASN A 51 -6.23 7.98 -4.36
N LEU A 52 -5.90 9.02 -3.60
CA LEU A 52 -5.52 8.90 -2.20
C LEU A 52 -6.74 8.59 -1.31
N LEU A 53 -6.75 7.43 -0.67
CA LEU A 53 -7.84 7.00 0.21
C LEU A 53 -7.54 7.29 1.68
N HIS A 54 -6.31 7.03 2.13
CA HIS A 54 -5.89 7.32 3.51
C HIS A 54 -4.36 7.48 3.65
N VAL A 55 -3.94 8.29 4.62
CA VAL A 55 -2.53 8.46 5.00
C VAL A 55 -2.42 8.44 6.52
N SER A 56 -1.42 7.72 7.04
CA SER A 56 -1.07 7.70 8.45
C SER A 56 0.44 7.85 8.61
N VAL A 57 0.88 8.67 9.58
CA VAL A 57 2.29 8.94 9.85
C VAL A 57 2.59 8.61 11.31
N HIS A 58 3.62 7.81 11.54
CA HIS A 58 4.08 7.44 12.88
C HIS A 58 5.61 7.45 12.98
N ALA A 59 6.13 7.34 14.21
CA ALA A 59 7.56 7.16 14.44
C ALA A 59 8.04 5.85 13.81
N ALA A 60 9.27 5.82 13.28
CA ALA A 60 9.83 4.66 12.60
C ALA A 60 10.16 3.45 13.51
N ASN A 61 9.72 3.44 14.78
CA ASN A 61 9.98 2.33 15.71
C ASN A 61 8.90 1.22 15.68
N ARG A 62 7.83 1.38 14.90
CA ARG A 62 6.72 0.42 14.84
C ARG A 62 6.85 -0.46 13.60
N SER A 63 6.72 -1.78 13.80
CA SER A 63 6.64 -2.76 12.71
C SER A 63 5.47 -2.41 11.77
N ASP A 64 5.73 -2.44 10.46
CA ASP A 64 4.76 -2.13 9.40
C ASP A 64 3.48 -2.94 9.55
N THR A 65 3.63 -4.21 9.89
CA THR A 65 2.54 -5.16 10.01
C THR A 65 1.54 -4.77 11.11
N VAL A 66 2.01 -4.24 12.24
CA VAL A 66 1.14 -3.81 13.34
C VAL A 66 0.63 -2.38 13.09
N ALA A 67 1.47 -1.53 12.51
CA ALA A 67 1.09 -0.16 12.19
C ALA A 67 0.01 -0.08 11.09
N ALA A 68 -0.07 -1.07 10.20
CA ALA A 68 -1.03 -1.14 9.11
C ALA A 68 -2.48 -1.40 9.56
N CYS A 69 -2.71 -2.13 10.65
CA CYS A 69 -4.07 -2.50 11.09
C CYS A 69 -5.02 -1.29 11.21
N PRO A 70 -4.69 -0.24 12.00
CA PRO A 70 -5.55 0.94 12.12
C PRO A 70 -5.60 1.80 10.84
N VAL A 71 -4.66 1.61 9.90
CA VAL A 71 -4.65 2.31 8.60
C VAL A 71 -5.68 1.68 7.67
N LEU A 72 -5.68 0.35 7.60
CA LEU A 72 -6.58 -0.44 6.75
C LEU A 72 -8.02 -0.37 7.27
N GLU A 73 -8.22 -0.43 8.59
CA GLU A 73 -9.52 -0.23 9.24
C GLU A 73 -10.12 1.13 8.85
N ARG A 74 -9.39 2.22 9.09
CA ARG A 74 -9.86 3.58 8.74
C ARG A 74 -10.09 3.78 7.25
N ALA A 75 -9.31 3.13 6.39
CA ALA A 75 -9.53 3.18 4.95
C ALA A 75 -10.85 2.48 4.57
N ALA A 76 -11.12 1.30 5.14
CA ALA A 76 -12.36 0.56 4.90
C ALA A 76 -13.60 1.28 5.47
N GLU A 77 -13.48 1.90 6.64
CA GLU A 77 -14.55 2.71 7.25
C GLU A 77 -14.91 3.92 6.38
N LYS A 78 -13.91 4.65 5.88
CA LYS A 78 -14.10 5.84 5.04
C LYS A 78 -14.62 5.50 3.65
N HIS A 79 -14.23 4.34 3.13
CA HIS A 79 -14.56 3.89 1.79
C HIS A 79 -15.15 2.49 1.82
N PRO A 80 -16.45 2.34 2.17
CA PRO A 80 -17.12 1.03 2.24
C PRO A 80 -17.22 0.28 0.89
N THR A 81 -16.84 0.94 -0.21
CA THR A 81 -16.72 0.34 -1.54
C THR A 81 -15.47 -0.53 -1.69
N ILE A 82 -14.51 -0.45 -0.75
CA ILE A 82 -13.34 -1.32 -0.73
C ILE A 82 -13.76 -2.76 -0.47
N LYS A 83 -13.29 -3.71 -1.29
CA LYS A 83 -13.56 -5.16 -1.13
C LYS A 83 -12.34 -6.00 -0.80
N ALA A 84 -11.16 -5.47 -1.06
CA ALA A 84 -9.90 -6.11 -0.72
C ALA A 84 -8.80 -5.05 -0.66
N PHE A 85 -7.67 -5.44 -0.09
CA PHE A 85 -6.44 -4.68 -0.11
C PHE A 85 -5.33 -5.45 -0.82
N SER A 86 -4.31 -4.74 -1.28
CA SER A 86 -3.04 -5.32 -1.72
C SER A 86 -1.86 -4.57 -1.11
N GLY A 87 -0.80 -5.29 -0.75
CA GLY A 87 0.43 -4.72 -0.20
C GLY A 87 1.65 -5.58 -0.51
N ASP A 88 2.82 -5.13 -0.05
CA ASP A 88 4.07 -5.87 -0.19
C ASP A 88 4.29 -6.90 0.93
N ALA A 89 5.44 -7.59 0.88
CA ALA A 89 5.77 -8.62 1.86
C ALA A 89 5.93 -8.09 3.31
N GLY A 90 6.12 -6.79 3.51
CA GLY A 90 6.22 -6.16 4.84
C GLY A 90 4.90 -6.20 5.62
N TYR A 91 3.78 -6.39 4.92
CA TYR A 91 2.44 -6.50 5.53
C TYR A 91 2.02 -7.96 5.83
N ARG A 92 2.89 -8.95 5.59
CA ARG A 92 2.59 -10.36 5.94
C ARG A 92 2.42 -10.55 7.44
N GLY A 93 1.62 -11.53 7.84
CA GLY A 93 1.42 -11.89 9.25
C GLY A 93 0.25 -11.12 9.87
N THR A 94 0.53 -10.26 10.86
CA THR A 94 -0.49 -9.61 11.68
C THR A 94 -1.50 -8.79 10.88
N ALA A 95 -1.10 -8.07 9.82
CA ALA A 95 -2.01 -7.24 9.05
C ALA A 95 -2.95 -8.11 8.21
N VAL A 96 -2.42 -9.16 7.55
CA VAL A 96 -3.26 -10.13 6.80
C VAL A 96 -4.29 -10.77 7.71
N LYS A 97 -3.85 -11.25 8.88
CA LYS A 97 -4.74 -11.86 9.88
C LYS A 97 -5.81 -10.87 10.35
N TYR A 98 -5.42 -9.64 10.66
CA TYR A 98 -6.34 -8.60 11.13
C TYR A 98 -7.39 -8.23 10.08
N VAL A 99 -6.98 -8.03 8.82
CA VAL A 99 -7.91 -7.68 7.73
C VAL A 99 -8.93 -8.81 7.52
N TYR A 100 -8.50 -10.06 7.58
CA TYR A 100 -9.39 -11.20 7.44
C TYR A 100 -10.34 -11.36 8.64
N GLU A 101 -9.79 -11.42 9.86
CA GLU A 101 -10.57 -11.75 11.05
C GLU A 101 -11.41 -10.58 11.57
N THR A 102 -10.94 -9.34 11.41
CA THR A 102 -11.60 -8.15 11.97
C THR A 102 -12.43 -7.41 10.93
N LEU A 103 -11.92 -7.27 9.70
CA LEU A 103 -12.61 -6.50 8.66
C LEU A 103 -13.45 -7.39 7.73
N GLY A 104 -13.23 -8.71 7.73
CA GLY A 104 -13.89 -9.63 6.80
C GLY A 104 -13.48 -9.40 5.34
N LEU A 105 -12.29 -8.84 5.11
CA LEU A 105 -11.75 -8.54 3.79
C LEU A 105 -10.47 -9.36 3.55
N GLU A 106 -9.95 -9.36 2.32
CA GLU A 106 -8.67 -9.98 1.99
C GLU A 106 -7.56 -8.94 1.84
N LEU A 107 -6.33 -9.30 2.26
CA LEU A 107 -5.10 -8.55 1.97
C LEU A 107 -4.16 -9.39 1.12
N HIS A 108 -4.13 -9.11 -0.18
CA HIS A 108 -3.27 -9.80 -1.14
C HIS A 108 -1.83 -9.30 -1.04
N ILE A 109 -0.90 -10.21 -0.73
CA ILE A 109 0.52 -9.88 -0.67
C ILE A 109 1.17 -10.12 -2.03
N SER A 110 1.72 -9.06 -2.62
CA SER A 110 2.49 -9.14 -3.86
C SER A 110 3.76 -9.98 -3.68
N GLU A 111 4.05 -10.79 -4.69
CA GLU A 111 5.29 -11.57 -4.75
C GLU A 111 6.39 -10.76 -5.46
N LYS A 112 7.61 -10.82 -4.93
CA LYS A 112 8.77 -10.28 -5.63
C LYS A 112 9.11 -11.26 -6.77
N LEU A 113 9.07 -10.79 -8.01
CA LEU A 113 9.55 -11.59 -9.14
C LEU A 113 11.05 -11.84 -8.99
N ASN A 114 11.42 -13.09 -8.71
CA ASN A 114 12.82 -13.49 -8.70
C ASN A 114 13.32 -13.58 -10.15
N ASN A 115 14.37 -12.83 -10.48
CA ASN A 115 14.94 -12.68 -11.82
C ASN A 115 15.41 -13.99 -12.47
N HIS A 116 15.40 -15.11 -11.74
CA HIS A 116 15.76 -16.46 -12.22
C HIS A 116 14.60 -17.20 -12.92
N ARG A 117 13.37 -16.67 -12.92
CA ARG A 117 12.19 -17.28 -13.58
C ARG A 117 11.82 -16.62 -14.92
N LEU A 118 12.70 -15.80 -15.48
CA LEU A 118 12.63 -15.51 -16.92
C LEU A 118 13.29 -16.70 -17.62
N LYS A 119 12.54 -17.43 -18.46
CA LYS A 119 13.12 -18.44 -19.34
C LYS A 119 14.31 -17.80 -20.08
N PRO A 120 15.46 -18.48 -20.24
CA PRO A 120 16.55 -17.97 -21.07
C PRO A 120 15.97 -17.57 -22.44
N GLY A 121 16.02 -16.28 -22.78
CA GLY A 121 15.50 -15.74 -24.04
C GLY A 121 14.33 -14.75 -23.96
N VAL A 122 13.73 -14.49 -22.79
CA VAL A 122 12.74 -13.38 -22.66
C VAL A 122 13.48 -12.05 -22.47
N ASN A 123 13.73 -11.35 -23.56
CA ASN A 123 14.18 -9.96 -23.53
C ASN A 123 13.01 -9.07 -23.09
N VAL A 124 13.05 -8.59 -21.85
CA VAL A 124 12.21 -7.46 -21.42
C VAL A 124 12.81 -6.23 -22.09
N LYS A 125 12.26 -5.84 -23.26
CA LYS A 125 12.58 -4.52 -23.81
C LYS A 125 12.18 -3.51 -22.74
N SER A 126 13.14 -2.72 -22.24
CA SER A 126 12.87 -1.54 -21.44
C SER A 126 11.91 -0.66 -22.26
N GLY A 127 10.63 -0.69 -21.91
CA GLY A 127 9.59 0.06 -22.59
C GLY A 127 9.89 1.53 -22.47
N VAL A 128 10.39 2.12 -23.55
CA VAL A 128 10.28 3.55 -23.80
C VAL A 128 8.79 3.79 -24.00
N TRP A 129 8.18 4.52 -23.07
CA TRP A 129 6.83 5.03 -23.23
C TRP A 129 6.82 5.95 -24.46
N PRO A 130 5.93 5.75 -25.46
CA PRO A 130 5.92 6.62 -26.63
C PRO A 130 5.54 8.04 -26.20
N PRO A 131 6.19 9.09 -26.75
CA PRO A 131 5.81 10.46 -26.48
C PRO A 131 4.40 10.71 -27.05
N SER A 132 3.57 11.36 -26.24
CA SER A 132 2.25 11.86 -26.60
C SER A 132 2.29 12.65 -27.91
N GLY A 133 1.51 12.24 -28.91
CA GLY A 133 1.41 13.00 -30.15
C GLY A 133 0.49 12.41 -31.22
N GLY A 134 -0.78 12.80 -31.16
CA GLY A 134 -1.66 12.95 -32.31
C GLY A 134 -2.48 11.73 -32.72
N ASP A 135 -3.78 11.79 -32.45
CA ASP A 135 -4.78 11.03 -33.22
C ASP A 135 -4.89 11.63 -34.62
N PRO A 136 -5.00 10.81 -35.67
CA PRO A 136 -5.70 11.25 -36.88
C PRO A 136 -6.84 10.30 -37.26
N ILE A 137 -8.03 10.91 -37.31
CA ILE A 137 -9.20 10.72 -38.20
C ILE A 137 -9.51 9.31 -38.71
#